data_AF-A0A947AGF7-F1
#
_entry.id   AF-A0A947AGF7-F1
#
_cell.length_a   1.000
_cell.length_b   1.000
_cell.length_c   1.000
_cell.angle_alpha   90.00
_cell.angle_beta   90.00
_cell.angle_gamma   90.00
#
_symmetry.space_group_name_H-M   'P 1'
#
loop_
_entity.id
_entity.type
_entity.pdbx_description
1 polymer ?
#
loop_
_entity_poly.entity_id
_entity_poly.type
_entity_poly.pdbx_seq_one_letter_code
_entity_poly.pdbx_strand_id
1 'polypeptide(L)' 'MDKNDLLTGKKVLIVDDEPDILETLSDLLEMCEITEASSFGQAKGLLETQPFDLAILDIMGVSGYEILK' A
#
# COMPACT_ATOMS: atom_id res chain seq x y z
N MET A 1 17.84 4.24 -18.43
CA MET A 1 17.02 3.65 -17.36
C MET A 1 15.59 3.97 -17.69
N ASP A 2 14.83 2.94 -18.00
CA ASP A 2 13.37 3.08 -18.04
C ASP A 2 12.90 3.40 -16.62
N LYS A 3 11.99 4.37 -16.47
CA LYS A 3 11.54 4.82 -15.13
C LYS A 3 10.89 3.70 -14.32
N ASN A 4 10.39 2.66 -14.99
CA ASN A 4 9.76 1.49 -14.35
C ASN A 4 10.76 0.63 -13.55
N ASP A 5 12.06 0.69 -13.86
CA ASP A 5 13.08 -0.02 -13.08
C ASP A 5 13.18 0.49 -11.63
N LEU A 6 12.75 1.74 -11.36
CA LEU A 6 12.88 2.34 -10.02
C LEU A 6 11.96 1.68 -8.99
N LEU A 7 10.84 1.11 -9.43
CA LEU A 7 9.82 0.51 -8.57
C LEU A 7 9.96 -1.02 -8.47
N THR A 8 10.76 -1.63 -9.34
CA THR A 8 10.90 -3.09 -9.38
C THR A 8 11.43 -3.64 -8.05
N GLY A 9 10.70 -4.59 -7.47
CA GLY A 9 11.02 -5.25 -6.19
C GLY A 9 10.82 -4.38 -4.94
N LYS A 10 10.19 -3.20 -5.06
CA LYS A 10 9.85 -2.38 -3.89
C LYS A 10 8.71 -2.99 -3.10
N LYS A 11 8.81 -2.97 -1.77
CA LYS A 11 7.74 -3.39 -0.87
C LYS A 11 6.76 -2.26 -0.68
N VAL A 12 5.55 -2.42 -1.19
CA VAL A 12 4.53 -1.38 -1.19
C VAL A 12 3.31 -1.85 -0.40
N LEU A 13 2.93 -1.06 0.60
CA LEU A 13 1.67 -1.23 1.32
C LEU A 13 0.59 -0.41 0.61
N ILE A 14 -0.51 -1.03 0.19
CA ILE A 14 -1.68 -0.32 -0.33
C ILE A 14 -2.85 -0.49 0.63
N VAL A 15 -3.52 0.62 0.95
CA VAL A 15 -4.58 0.66 1.97
C VAL A 15 -5.80 1.39 1.44
N ASP A 16 -6.89 0.67 1.26
CA ASP A 16 -8.16 1.17 0.72
C ASP A 16 -9.29 0.22 1.17
N ASP A 17 -10.46 0.75 1.54
CA ASP A 17 -11.61 -0.09 1.92
C ASP A 17 -12.38 -0.65 0.72
N GLU A 18 -12.10 -0.15 -0.49
CA GLU A 18 -12.68 -0.61 -1.75
C GLU A 18 -11.79 -1.71 -2.39
N PRO A 19 -12.26 -2.97 -2.48
CA PRO A 19 -11.43 -4.09 -2.95
C PRO A 19 -11.05 -4.00 -4.43
N ASP A 20 -11.86 -3.34 -5.25
CA ASP A 20 -11.57 -3.07 -6.66
C ASP A 20 -10.42 -2.07 -6.85
N ILE A 21 -10.26 -1.13 -5.92
CA ILE A 21 -9.10 -0.23 -5.90
C ILE A 21 -7.83 -1.00 -5.54
N LEU A 22 -7.89 -1.89 -4.54
CA LEU A 22 -6.77 -2.76 -4.17
C LEU A 22 -6.32 -3.63 -5.37
N GLU A 23 -7.26 -4.29 -6.04
CA GLU A 23 -6.99 -5.10 -7.23
C GLU A 23 -6.36 -4.27 -8.35
N THR A 24 -6.92 -3.10 -8.65
CA THR A 24 -6.41 -2.20 -9.69
C THR A 24 -4.97 -1.72 -9.39
N LEU A 25 -4.67 -1.39 -8.13
CA LEU A 25 -3.34 -0.96 -7.72
C LEU A 25 -2.32 -2.11 -7.77
N SER A 26 -2.73 -3.31 -7.36
CA SER A 26 -1.92 -4.53 -7.44
C SER A 26 -1.55 -4.85 -8.90
N ASP A 27 -2.51 -4.76 -9.82
CA ASP A 27 -2.27 -4.97 -11.26
C ASP A 27 -1.34 -3.89 -11.85
N LEU A 28 -1.54 -2.62 -11.49
CA LEU A 28 -0.71 -1.52 -11.99
C LEU A 28 0.74 -1.59 -11.48
N LEU A 29 0.93 -2.13 -10.29
CA LEU A 29 2.21 -2.23 -9.59
C LEU A 29 2.73 -3.67 -9.54
N GLU A 30 2.43 -4.49 -10.56
CA GLU A 30 2.85 -5.90 -10.63
C GLU A 30 4.37 -6.13 -10.50
N MET A 31 5.19 -5.09 -10.74
CA MET A 31 6.64 -5.13 -10.56
C MET A 31 7.09 -4.98 -9.11
N CYS A 32 6.19 -4.61 -8.19
CA CYS A 32 6.43 -4.42 -6.77
C CYS A 32 6.03 -5.66 -5.95
N GLU A 33 6.55 -5.75 -4.73
CA GLU A 33 6.06 -6.67 -3.70
C GLU A 33 4.89 -5.99 -2.95
N ILE A 34 3.66 -6.28 -3.39
CA ILE A 34 2.45 -5.64 -2.85
C ILE A 34 1.97 -6.35 -1.58
N THR A 35 1.58 -5.55 -0.59
CA THR A 35 0.78 -6.00 0.56
C THR A 35 -0.45 -5.12 0.68
N GLU A 36 -1.61 -5.74 0.78
CA GLU A 36 -2.92 -5.08 0.85
C GLU A 36 -3.43 -4.95 2.28
N ALA A 37 -4.13 -3.86 2.58
CA ALA A 37 -4.92 -3.72 3.77
C ALA A 37 -6.24 -3.01 3.49
N SER A 38 -7.35 -3.51 4.03
CA SER A 38 -8.68 -2.93 3.84
C SER A 38 -9.13 -2.04 4.99
N SER A 39 -8.23 -1.76 5.94
CA SER A 39 -8.53 -0.94 7.11
C SER A 39 -7.28 -0.36 7.75
N PHE A 40 -7.48 0.74 8.49
CA PHE A 40 -6.46 1.34 9.34
C PHE A 40 -5.75 0.34 10.25
N GLY A 41 -6.52 -0.48 10.98
CA GLY A 41 -5.99 -1.37 12.00
C GLY A 41 -5.08 -2.44 11.41
N GLN A 42 -5.47 -2.98 10.24
CA GLN A 42 -4.65 -3.92 9.50
C GLN A 42 -3.37 -3.27 8.98
N ALA A 43 -3.48 -2.09 8.35
CA ALA A 43 -2.33 -1.34 7.87
C ALA A 43 -1.34 -1.01 8.99
N LYS A 44 -1.83 -0.57 10.15
CA LYS A 44 -1.01 -0.30 11.33
C LYS A 44 -0.29 -1.55 11.81
N GLY A 45 -0.98 -2.68 11.94
CA GLY A 45 -0.35 -3.94 12.34
C GLY A 45 0.73 -4.40 11.35
N LEU A 46 0.53 -4.17 10.05
CA LEU A 46 1.54 -4.45 9.02
C LEU A 46 2.76 -3.54 9.16
N LEU A 47 2.55 -2.24 9.38
CA LEU A 47 3.64 -1.27 9.58
C LEU A 47 4.45 -1.55 10.86
N GLU A 48 3.84 -2.14 11.89
CA GLU A 48 4.52 -2.54 13.12
C GLU A 48 5.30 -3.86 12.99
N THR A 49 4.96 -4.71 12.01
CA THR A 49 5.53 -6.07 11.86
C THR A 49 6.58 -6.16 10.75
N GLN A 50 6.53 -5.30 9.73
CA GLN A 50 7.51 -5.32 8.65
C GLN A 50 7.76 -3.92 8.05
N PRO A 51 8.97 -3.67 7.52
CA PRO A 51 9.28 -2.44 6.81
C PRO A 51 8.70 -2.46 5.38
N PHE A 52 8.28 -1.28 4.92
CA PHE A 52 7.87 -1.01 3.54
C PHE A 52 8.70 0.14 2.96
N ASP A 53 8.91 0.11 1.65
CA ASP A 53 9.57 1.20 0.92
C ASP A 53 8.61 2.37 0.64
N LEU A 54 7.32 2.06 0.48
CA LEU A 54 6.27 3.01 0.14
C LEU A 54 4.92 2.53 0.73
N ALA A 55 4.07 3.49 1.10
CA ALA A 55 2.67 3.22 1.42
C ALA A 55 1.75 4.13 0.58
N ILE A 56 0.68 3.57 0.04
CA ILE A 56 -0.41 4.27 -0.67
C ILE A 56 -1.65 4.12 0.21
N LEU A 57 -2.24 5.24 0.62
CA LEU A 57 -3.30 5.28 1.63
C LEU A 57 -4.50 6.05 1.07
N ASP A 58 -5.69 5.46 1.13
CA ASP A 58 -6.91 6.26 1.09
C ASP A 58 -7.10 7.04 2.40
N ILE A 59 -7.52 8.28 2.28
CA ILE A 59 -7.64 9.22 3.39
C ILE A 59 -9.05 9.20 3.97
N MET A 60 -10.08 8.94 3.14
CA MET A 60 -11.48 9.12 3.52
C MET A 60 -12.11 7.86 4.13
N GLY A 61 -11.85 6.68 3.57
CA GLY A 61 -12.45 5.40 4.01
C GLY A 61 -11.75 4.74 5.20
N VAL A 62 -10.44 4.97 5.37
CA VAL A 62 -9.62 4.25 6.36
C VAL A 62 -9.00 5.14 7.45
N SER A 63 -9.55 6.32 7.76
CA SER A 63 -8.96 7.25 8.76
C SER A 63 -7.45 7.49 8.53
N GLY A 64 -7.02 7.62 7.27
CA GLY A 64 -5.61 7.54 6.86
C GLY A 64 -4.66 8.52 7.55
N TYR A 65 -5.17 9.65 8.05
CA TYR A 65 -4.36 10.62 8.81
C TYR A 65 -3.83 10.08 10.15
N GLU A 66 -4.51 9.12 10.77
CA GLU A 66 -4.01 8.50 12.01
C GLU A 66 -2.80 7.59 11.74
N ILE A 67 -2.50 7.24 10.48
CA ILE A 67 -1.35 6.36 10.13
C ILE A 67 -0.05 7.15 10.22
N LEU A 68 -0.12 8.47 10.07
CA LEU A 68 1.02 9.38 10.00
C LEU A 68 1.47 9.90 11.38
N LYS A 69 0.77 9.51 12.47
CA LYS A 69 1.15 9.86 13.85
C LYS A 69 2.01 8.77 14.47
#